data_AF-A0A2V8E5P0-F1
#
_entry.id   AF-A0A2V8E5P0-F1
#
_cell.length_a   1.000
_cell.length_b   1.000
_cell.length_c   1.000
_cell.angle_alpha   90.00
_cell.angle_beta   90.00
_cell.angle_gamma   90.00
#
_symmetry.space_group_name_H-M   'P 1'
#
loop_
_entity.id
_entity.type
_entity.pdbx_description
1 polymer ?
#
loop_
_entity_poly.entity_id
_entity_poly.type
_entity_poly.pdbx_seq_one_letter_code
_entity_poly.pdbx_strand_id
1 'polypeptide(L)' 'MGLLSRAVPGLLVSAALLLPGANATAGDQPRDPLFRARLLYNQRQFQAAVEAAEEASRNPAYTDGADLIAARAYLEHYR' A
#
# COMPACT_ATOMS: atom_id res chain seq x y z
N MET A 1 13.87 -45.08 19.28
CA MET A 1 14.88 -44.33 20.06
C MET A 1 16.25 -44.65 19.48
N GLY A 2 16.97 -43.64 18.97
CA GLY A 2 18.25 -43.79 18.25
C GLY A 2 18.16 -43.13 16.87
N LEU A 3 18.24 -41.79 16.82
CA LEU A 3 19.45 -41.04 16.47
C LEU A 3 19.68 -41.05 14.95
N LEU A 4 19.58 -39.88 14.31
CA LEU A 4 20.60 -39.29 13.43
C LEU A 4 19.98 -38.18 12.59
N SER A 5 20.04 -36.96 13.14
CA SER A 5 20.17 -35.74 12.34
C SER A 5 21.19 -35.98 11.23
N ARG A 6 20.76 -35.78 9.98
CA ARG A 6 21.67 -35.48 8.88
C ARG A 6 21.13 -34.24 8.18
N ALA A 7 21.64 -33.10 8.62
CA ALA A 7 21.70 -31.91 7.80
C ALA A 7 22.61 -32.22 6.61
N VAL A 8 22.13 -31.96 5.39
CA VAL A 8 23.00 -31.65 4.26
C VAL A 8 22.37 -30.47 3.52
N PRO A 9 23.16 -29.42 3.21
CA PRO A 9 22.68 -28.09 2.90
C PRO A 9 22.47 -27.95 1.39
N GLY A 10 21.23 -27.71 0.98
CA GLY A 10 20.87 -27.38 -0.39
C GLY A 10 20.91 -25.87 -0.60
N LEU A 11 22.12 -25.38 -0.85
CA LEU A 11 22.42 -24.00 -1.22
C LEU A 11 21.69 -23.65 -2.53
N LEU A 12 20.58 -22.91 -2.43
CA LEU A 12 20.12 -22.04 -3.51
C LEU A 12 20.00 -20.63 -2.98
N VAL A 13 21.17 -19.98 -3.00
CA VAL A 13 21.30 -18.54 -3.10
C VAL A 13 20.43 -18.08 -4.27
N SER A 14 19.39 -17.32 -3.97
CA SER A 14 18.76 -16.42 -4.94
C SER A 14 18.54 -15.09 -4.23
N ALA A 15 19.43 -14.18 -4.56
CA ALA A 15 19.42 -12.79 -4.17
C ALA A 15 18.13 -12.13 -4.66
N ALA A 16 17.43 -11.42 -3.78
CA ALA A 16 16.61 -10.28 -4.17
C ALA A 16 16.28 -9.43 -2.95
N LEU A 17 16.84 -8.21 -2.98
CA LEU A 17 16.48 -7.01 -2.24
C LEU A 17 16.68 -7.06 -0.71
N LEU A 18 17.84 -6.57 -0.28
CA LEU A 18 17.89 -5.67 0.87
C LEU A 18 16.83 -4.59 0.62
N LEU A 19 15.70 -4.62 1.33
CA LEU A 19 14.90 -3.43 1.53
C LEU A 19 15.76 -2.50 2.41
N PRO A 20 16.31 -1.40 1.89
CA PRO A 20 16.92 -0.41 2.78
C PRO A 20 15.82 0.08 3.71
N GLY A 21 16.17 0.18 4.98
CA GLY A 21 15.24 0.36 6.09
C GLY A 21 14.14 1.36 5.78
N ALA A 22 12.90 0.94 6.04
CA ALA A 22 11.82 1.85 6.33
C ALA A 22 12.20 2.59 7.61
N ASN A 23 13.03 3.62 7.48
CA ASN A 23 13.12 4.69 8.44
C ASN A 23 11.77 5.41 8.38
N ALA A 24 10.77 4.84 9.05
CA ALA A 24 9.57 5.55 9.41
C ALA A 24 10.02 6.62 10.39
N THR A 25 10.45 7.76 9.86
CA THR A 25 10.46 9.00 10.62
C THR A 25 9.00 9.25 10.99
N ALA A 26 8.65 8.89 12.22
CA ALA A 26 7.49 9.43 12.92
C ALA A 26 7.75 10.92 13.20
N GLY A 27 7.93 11.70 12.14
CA GLY A 27 7.86 13.14 12.16
C GLY A 27 6.42 13.50 11.93
N ASP A 28 5.81 14.15 12.92
CA ASP A 28 4.58 14.95 12.84
C ASP A 28 3.88 14.84 11.48
N GLN A 29 3.17 13.72 11.26
CA GLN A 29 2.76 13.33 9.92
C GLN A 29 1.76 14.40 9.44
N PRO A 30 2.11 15.25 8.45
CA PRO A 30 1.11 16.15 7.88
C PRO A 30 -0.02 15.23 7.43
N ARG A 31 -1.25 15.49 7.93
CA ARG A 31 -2.41 14.63 7.66
C ARG A 31 -2.45 14.31 6.17
N ASP A 32 -2.06 13.09 5.81
CA ASP A 32 -1.94 12.67 4.41
C ASP A 32 -3.35 12.79 3.80
N PRO A 33 -3.59 13.74 2.88
CA PRO A 33 -4.94 13.98 2.38
C PRO A 33 -5.50 12.78 1.62
N LEU A 34 -4.66 11.87 1.13
CA LEU A 34 -5.07 10.64 0.49
C LEU A 34 -5.46 9.54 1.48
N PHE A 35 -5.13 9.67 2.77
CA PHE A 35 -5.42 8.66 3.79
C PHE A 35 -6.92 8.33 3.85
N ARG A 36 -7.77 9.36 3.82
CA ARG A 36 -9.23 9.20 3.86
C ARG A 36 -9.73 8.42 2.64
N ALA A 37 -9.26 8.74 1.44
CA ALA A 37 -9.66 8.05 0.21
C ALA A 37 -9.30 6.56 0.26
N ARG A 38 -8.07 6.23 0.69
CA ARG A 38 -7.62 4.83 0.85
C ARG A 38 -8.45 4.08 1.89
N LEU A 39 -8.75 4.73 3.02
CA LEU A 39 -9.55 4.15 4.09
C LEU A 39 -10.97 3.80 3.62
N LEU A 40 -11.61 4.67 2.84
CA LEU A 40 -12.94 4.44 2.27
C LEU A 40 -12.92 3.33 1.21
N TYR A 41 -11.90 3.33 0.34
CA TYR A 41 -11.69 2.27 -0.65
C TYR A 41 -11.59 0.89 0.03
N ASN A 42 -10.76 0.78 1.07
CA ASN A 42 -10.58 -0.47 1.81
C ASN A 42 -11.86 -0.95 2.50
N GLN A 43 -12.76 -0.03 2.85
CA GLN A 43 -14.08 -0.32 3.39
C GLN A 43 -15.13 -0.67 2.32
N ARG A 44 -14.72 -0.82 1.05
CA ARG A 44 -15.61 -1.06 -0.10
C ARG A 44 -16.61 0.08 -0.36
N GLN A 45 -16.39 1.25 0.24
CA GLN A 45 -17.20 2.45 0.05
C GLN A 45 -16.68 3.22 -1.17
N PHE A 46 -16.80 2.61 -2.35
CA PHE A 46 -16.10 3.06 -3.55
C PHE A 46 -16.49 4.47 -4.00
N GLN A 47 -17.77 4.82 -3.99
CA GLN A 47 -18.22 6.18 -4.35
C GLN A 47 -17.64 7.24 -3.41
N ALA A 48 -17.70 7.01 -2.09
CA ALA A 48 -17.10 7.92 -1.11
C ALA A 48 -15.56 8.00 -1.25
N ALA A 49 -14.91 6.91 -1.66
CA ALA A 49 -13.48 6.88 -1.92
C ALA A 49 -13.09 7.77 -3.12
N VAL A 50 -13.92 7.79 -4.17
CA VAL A 50 -13.76 8.70 -5.31
C VAL A 50 -13.88 10.15 -4.86
N GLU A 51 -14.95 10.51 -4.15
CA GLU A 51 -15.17 11.89 -3.66
C GLU A 51 -14.00 12.38 -2.78
N ALA A 52 -13.50 11.51 -1.90
CA ALA A 52 -12.36 11.84 -1.06
C ALA A 52 -11.05 11.97 -1.85
N ALA A 53 -10.88 11.19 -2.94
CA ALA A 53 -9.73 11.33 -3.83
C ALA A 53 -9.78 12.65 -4.61
N GLU A 54 -10.95 13.03 -5.13
CA GLU A 54 -11.15 14.33 -5.78
C GLU A 54 -10.87 15.51 -4.85
N GLU A 55 -11.21 15.38 -3.56
CA GLU A 55 -10.87 16.41 -2.59
C GLU A 55 -9.36 16.53 -2.36
N ALA A 56 -8.64 15.40 -2.35
CA ALA A 56 -7.18 15.39 -2.26
C ALA A 56 -6.51 15.93 -3.53
N SER A 57 -7.10 15.72 -4.71
CA SER A 57 -6.55 16.19 -6.00
C SER A 57 -6.54 17.71 -6.14
N ARG A 58 -7.28 18.44 -5.29
CA ARG A 58 -7.22 19.91 -5.20
C ARG A 58 -5.84 20.43 -4.87
N ASN A 59 -5.01 19.63 -4.20
CA ASN A 59 -3.60 19.91 -4.05
C ASN A 59 -2.82 19.16 -5.14
N PRO A 60 -2.12 19.88 -6.05
CA PRO A 60 -1.37 19.29 -7.16
C PRO A 60 -0.35 18.23 -6.75
N ALA A 61 0.16 18.29 -5.52
CA ALA A 61 1.11 17.31 -5.00
C ALA A 61 0.50 15.90 -4.83
N TYR A 62 -0.82 15.76 -4.85
CA TYR A 62 -1.52 14.50 -4.62
C TYR A 62 -2.43 14.06 -5.77
N THR A 63 -2.43 14.79 -6.89
CA THR A 63 -3.29 14.49 -8.05
C THR A 63 -3.05 13.08 -8.59
N ASP A 64 -1.79 12.69 -8.82
CA ASP A 64 -1.47 11.35 -9.33
C ASP A 64 -1.98 10.23 -8.39
N GLY A 65 -1.81 10.43 -7.08
CA GLY A 65 -2.29 9.47 -6.07
C GLY A 65 -3.81 9.42 -5.97
N ALA A 66 -4.47 10.56 -6.13
CA ALA A 66 -5.92 10.65 -6.18
C ALA A 66 -6.49 9.93 -7.40
N ASP A 67 -5.93 10.17 -8.59
CA ASP A 67 -6.37 9.55 -9.84
C ASP A 67 -6.28 8.03 -9.79
N LEU A 68 -5.20 7.49 -9.22
CA LEU A 68 -5.04 6.04 -9.02
C LEU A 68 -6.12 5.46 -8.11
N ILE A 69 -6.44 6.12 -6.99
CA ILE A 69 -7.45 5.64 -6.05
C ILE A 69 -8.84 5.74 -6.69
N ALA A 70 -9.16 6.86 -7.33
CA ALA A 70 -10.44 7.08 -8.00
C ALA A 70 -10.66 6.05 -9.11
N ALA A 71 -9.70 5.88 -10.02
CA ALA A 71 -9.80 4.90 -11.10
C ALA A 71 -10.01 3.48 -10.57
N ARG A 72 -9.25 3.09 -9.53
CA ARG A 72 -9.41 1.77 -8.91
C ARG A 72 -10.79 1.62 -8.27
N ALA A 73 -11.25 2.61 -7.51
CA ALA A 73 -12.57 2.60 -6.87
C ALA A 73 -13.69 2.48 -7.91
N TYR A 74 -13.61 3.23 -9.01
CA TYR A 74 -14.57 3.15 -10.11
C TYR A 74 -14.64 1.74 -10.70
N LEU A 75 -13.49 1.10 -10.97
CA LEU A 75 -13.49 -0.26 -11.49
C LEU A 75 -14.12 -1.25 -10.51
N GLU A 76 -13.78 -1.19 -9.21
CA GLU A 76 -14.35 -2.10 -8.21
C GLU A 76 -15.86 -1.93 -8.02
N HIS A 77 -16.41 -0.75 -8.29
CA HIS A 77 -17.85 -0.51 -8.16
C HIS A 77 -18.68 -1.33 -9.16
N TYR A 78 -18.10 -1.69 -10.31
CA TYR A 78 -18.76 -2.42 -11.39
C TYR A 78 -18.25 -3.86 -11.58
N ARG A 79 -17.31 -4.32 -10.75
CA ARG A 79 -16.83 -5.71 -10.72
C ARG A 79 -17.75 -6.60 -9.90
#